data_AF-D9UK98-F1
#
_entry.id   AF-D9UK98-F1
#
_cell.length_a   1.000
_cell.length_b   1.000
_cell.length_c   1.000
_cell.angle_alpha   90.00
_cell.angle_beta   90.00
_cell.angle_gamma   90.00
#
_symmetry.space_group_name_H-M   'P 1'
#
loop_
_entity.id
_entity.type
_entity.pdbx_description
1 polymer ?
#
loop_
_entity_poly.entity_id
_entity_poly.type
_entity_poly.pdbx_seq_one_letter_code
_entity_poly.pdbx_strand_id
1 'polypeptide(L)'
;MKSSVTLPLFGEDTEQAEAPAHPAQSSARLGIAPAAARLVAYRDSLHEDRQPRAHLVVDCPFCGHQHIHPAGLASAPRVCPRTSRCVSQPTGTYYFPAVTR
;
A
#
# COMPACT_ATOMS: atom_id res chain seq x y z
N MET A 1 5.67 16.91 34.71
CA MET A 1 5.21 17.50 33.43
C MET A 1 5.55 16.53 32.32
N LYS A 2 4.58 16.07 31.52
CA LYS A 2 4.80 15.12 30.41
C LYS A 2 4.82 15.92 29.10
N SER A 3 5.98 16.00 28.43
CA SER A 3 6.10 16.58 27.09
C SER A 3 5.68 15.55 26.04
N SER A 4 4.62 15.83 25.29
CA SER A 4 4.29 15.09 24.07
C SER A 4 5.06 15.70 22.90
N VAL A 5 5.93 14.93 22.28
CA VAL A 5 6.54 15.29 21.00
C VAL A 5 5.56 14.93 19.90
N THR A 6 4.98 15.94 19.26
CA THR A 6 4.13 15.78 18.08
C THR A 6 5.04 15.67 16.85
N LEU A 7 5.05 14.50 16.22
CA LEU A 7 5.73 14.30 14.93
C LEU A 7 4.76 14.70 13.81
N PRO A 8 5.13 15.63 12.91
CA PRO A 8 4.30 15.97 11.76
C PRO A 8 4.23 14.78 10.80
N LEU A 9 3.02 14.34 10.48
CA LEU A 9 2.74 13.15 9.65
C LEU A 9 2.93 13.38 8.14
N PHE A 10 3.14 14.63 7.71
CA PHE A 10 3.34 14.99 6.31
C PHE A 10 4.41 16.07 6.22
N GLY A 11 5.54 15.75 5.58
CA GLY A 11 6.59 16.71 5.23
C GLY A 11 6.42 17.16 3.78
N GLU A 12 6.54 18.47 3.54
CA GLU A 12 6.56 19.08 2.21
C GLU A 12 7.85 18.69 1.45
N ASP A 13 7.74 18.55 0.12
CA ASP A 13 8.83 18.19 -0.79
C ASP A 13 9.98 19.20 -0.70
N THR A 14 11.06 18.83 -0.01
CA THR A 14 12.31 19.58 -0.07
C THR A 14 13.38 18.71 -0.71
N GLU A 15 13.85 19.17 -1.87
CA GLU A 15 14.92 18.60 -2.70
C GLU A 15 16.16 18.26 -1.86
N GLN A 16 16.56 16.98 -1.87
CA GLN A 16 17.61 16.44 -1.00
C GLN A 16 18.98 16.56 -1.66
N ALA A 17 19.79 17.51 -1.17
CA ALA A 17 21.23 17.60 -1.46
C ALA A 17 22.04 16.51 -0.71
N GLU A 18 23.04 15.95 -1.38
CA GLU A 18 23.89 14.81 -0.98
C GLU A 18 24.71 15.01 0.32
N ALA A 19 24.84 13.95 1.14
CA ALA A 19 25.93 13.71 2.09
C ALA A 19 25.96 12.20 2.53
N PRO A 20 27.07 11.66 3.11
CA PRO A 20 27.84 10.54 2.55
C PRO A 20 27.64 9.16 3.22
N ALA A 21 28.19 8.14 2.56
CA ALA A 21 28.01 6.70 2.78
C ALA A 21 28.49 6.16 4.15
N HIS A 22 27.58 5.44 4.84
CA HIS A 22 27.88 4.51 5.94
C HIS A 22 27.90 3.04 5.44
N PRO A 23 28.69 2.14 6.06
CA PRO A 23 29.03 0.85 5.50
C PRO A 23 27.96 -0.24 5.79
N ALA A 24 27.61 -0.97 4.71
CA ALA A 24 27.09 -2.34 4.67
C ALA A 24 26.03 -2.74 5.73
N GLN A 25 24.93 -1.99 5.82
CA GLN A 25 23.67 -2.56 6.27
C GLN A 25 23.20 -3.55 5.19
N SER A 26 22.95 -4.79 5.61
CA SER A 26 22.56 -5.90 4.75
C SER A 26 21.56 -5.45 3.69
N SER A 27 21.91 -5.71 2.43
CA SER A 27 21.05 -5.48 1.28
C SER A 27 19.80 -6.36 1.34
N ALA A 28 18.83 -5.94 2.15
CA ALA A 28 17.46 -5.99 1.68
C ALA A 28 17.47 -5.18 0.38
N ARG A 29 17.66 -5.87 -0.75
CA ARG A 29 17.44 -5.30 -2.08
C ARG A 29 16.16 -4.48 -1.98
N LEU A 30 16.19 -3.23 -2.44
CA LEU A 30 15.01 -2.40 -2.68
C LEU A 30 13.93 -3.29 -3.33
N GLY A 31 13.03 -3.83 -2.51
CA GLY A 31 12.53 -5.18 -2.76
C GLY A 31 11.07 -5.14 -3.09
N ILE A 32 10.75 -4.75 -4.31
CA ILE A 32 9.39 -4.86 -4.83
C ILE A 32 9.02 -6.35 -4.85
N ALA A 33 8.09 -6.78 -3.98
CA ALA A 33 7.66 -8.17 -3.86
C ALA A 33 6.28 -8.37 -4.50
N PRO A 34 6.03 -9.49 -5.22
CA PRO A 34 4.68 -9.85 -5.62
C PRO A 34 3.85 -10.17 -4.37
N ALA A 35 2.61 -9.67 -4.32
CA ALA A 35 1.67 -9.99 -3.26
C ALA A 35 0.44 -10.69 -3.85
N ALA A 36 0.03 -11.81 -3.24
CA ALA A 36 -1.23 -12.45 -3.59
C ALA A 36 -2.38 -11.50 -3.27
N ALA A 37 -3.32 -11.35 -4.21
CA ALA A 37 -4.44 -10.46 -4.04
C ALA A 37 -5.72 -11.04 -4.66
N ARG A 38 -6.86 -10.69 -4.07
CA ARG A 38 -8.20 -11.12 -4.51
C ARG A 38 -9.16 -9.94 -4.53
N LEU A 39 -10.12 -9.97 -5.44
CA LEU A 39 -11.21 -9.01 -5.48
C LEU A 39 -12.37 -9.47 -4.59
N VAL A 40 -12.89 -8.55 -3.79
CA VAL A 40 -14.07 -8.77 -2.95
C VAL A 40 -15.10 -7.69 -3.27
N ALA A 41 -16.23 -8.09 -3.85
CA ALA A 41 -17.33 -7.17 -4.10
C ALA A 41 -18.08 -6.85 -2.79
N TYR A 42 -18.52 -5.61 -2.64
CA TYR A 42 -19.33 -5.16 -1.52
C TYR A 42 -20.42 -4.21 -2.02
N ARG A 43 -21.54 -4.17 -1.29
CA ARG A 43 -22.56 -3.14 -1.48
C ARG A 43 -22.22 -1.95 -0.62
N ASP A 44 -22.03 -0.82 -1.27
CA ASP A 44 -21.81 0.44 -0.59
C ASP A 44 -23.14 1.17 -0.46
N SER A 45 -23.59 1.39 0.77
CA SER A 45 -24.81 2.17 1.05
C SER A 45 -24.55 3.68 1.12
N LEU A 46 -23.29 4.11 1.09
CA LEU A 46 -22.89 5.51 1.26
C LEU A 46 -22.81 6.26 -0.08
N HIS A 47 -22.72 5.55 -1.21
CA HIS A 47 -22.68 6.16 -2.54
C HIS A 47 -24.08 6.24 -3.17
N GLU A 48 -24.42 7.41 -3.72
CA GLU A 48 -25.75 7.67 -4.31
C GLU A 48 -26.07 6.75 -5.49
N ASP A 49 -25.04 6.29 -6.21
CA ASP A 49 -25.21 5.43 -7.38
C ASP A 49 -25.64 4.00 -7.02
N ARG A 50 -25.57 3.61 -5.73
CA ARG A 50 -25.90 2.27 -5.21
C ARG A 50 -25.21 1.12 -5.96
N GLN A 51 -24.14 1.42 -6.70
CA GLN A 51 -23.45 0.42 -7.49
C GLN A 51 -22.56 -0.43 -6.58
N PRO A 52 -22.49 -1.75 -6.81
CA PRO A 52 -21.57 -2.60 -6.07
C PRO A 52 -20.13 -2.19 -6.38
N ARG A 53 -19.32 -2.11 -5.34
CA ARG A 53 -17.90 -1.74 -5.39
C ARG A 53 -17.05 -2.95 -5.11
N ALA A 54 -15.75 -2.84 -5.37
CA ALA A 54 -14.79 -3.89 -5.08
C ALA A 54 -13.66 -3.37 -4.19
N HIS A 55 -13.24 -4.22 -3.27
CA HIS A 55 -11.96 -4.11 -2.59
C HIS A 55 -10.96 -5.07 -3.22
N LEU A 56 -9.71 -4.65 -3.25
CA LEU A 56 -8.56 -5.50 -3.49
C LEU A 56 -7.99 -5.89 -2.12
N VAL A 57 -8.15 -7.16 -1.74
CA VAL A 57 -7.61 -7.69 -0.49
C VAL A 57 -6.29 -8.39 -0.80
N VAL A 58 -5.24 -7.97 -0.10
CA VAL A 58 -3.86 -8.33 -0.40
C VAL A 58 -3.24 -8.98 0.82
N ASP A 59 -2.64 -10.16 0.64
CA ASP A 59 -1.83 -10.78 1.67
C ASP A 59 -0.43 -10.14 1.62
N CYS A 60 -0.13 -9.26 2.58
CA CYS A 60 1.08 -8.45 2.56
C CYS A 60 2.33 -9.31 2.83
N PRO A 61 3.33 -9.33 1.93
CA PRO A 61 4.52 -10.16 2.08
C PRO A 61 5.48 -9.66 3.17
N PHE A 62 5.26 -8.47 3.71
CA PHE A 62 6.15 -7.83 4.69
C PHE A 62 5.67 -7.99 6.13
N CYS A 63 4.39 -7.72 6.39
CA CYS A 63 3.85 -7.71 7.76
C CYS A 63 2.98 -8.94 8.08
N GLY A 64 2.70 -9.83 7.11
CA GLY A 64 1.85 -11.00 7.32
C GLY A 64 0.37 -10.69 7.58
N HIS A 65 -0.06 -9.43 7.42
CA HIS A 65 -1.46 -9.01 7.55
C HIS A 65 -2.13 -8.81 6.19
N GLN A 66 -3.47 -8.83 6.19
CA GLN A 66 -4.25 -8.46 5.02
C GLN A 66 -4.37 -6.94 4.93
N HIS A 67 -4.05 -6.39 3.76
CA HIS A 67 -4.31 -4.99 3.43
C HIS A 67 -5.49 -4.90 2.48
N ILE A 68 -6.38 -3.93 2.72
CA ILE A 68 -7.59 -3.70 1.92
C ILE A 68 -7.39 -2.39 1.16
N HIS A 69 -7.46 -2.47 -0.17
CA HIS A 69 -7.35 -1.32 -1.06
C HIS A 69 -8.65 -1.12 -1.84
N PRO A 70 -9.04 0.13 -2.14
CA PRO A 70 -10.18 0.38 -3.01
C PRO A 70 -9.87 -0.05 -4.45
N ALA A 71 -10.74 -0.86 -5.03
CA ALA A 71 -10.64 -1.34 -6.42
C ALA A 71 -11.70 -0.72 -7.36
N GLY A 72 -12.53 0.21 -6.89
CA GLY A 72 -13.54 0.89 -7.73
C GLY A 72 -14.84 0.10 -7.86
N LEU A 73 -15.49 0.15 -9.02
CA LEU A 73 -16.75 -0.57 -9.27
C LEU A 73 -16.49 -2.07 -9.41
N ALA A 74 -17.39 -2.90 -8.88
CA ALA A 74 -17.29 -4.36 -9.02
C ALA A 74 -17.46 -4.84 -10.47
N SER A 75 -18.13 -4.06 -11.31
CA SER A 75 -18.27 -4.31 -12.75
C SER A 75 -16.99 -4.03 -13.53
N ALA A 76 -16.15 -3.11 -13.04
CA ALA A 76 -14.92 -2.68 -13.70
C ALA A 76 -13.82 -2.39 -12.65
N PRO A 77 -13.30 -3.43 -11.98
CA PRO A 77 -12.32 -3.25 -10.90
C PRO A 77 -10.95 -2.85 -11.44
N ARG A 78 -10.25 -1.97 -10.73
CA ARG A 78 -8.89 -1.50 -11.06
C ARG A 78 -7.85 -2.45 -10.48
N VAL A 79 -7.39 -3.40 -11.30
CA VAL A 79 -6.54 -4.54 -10.86
C VAL A 79 -5.07 -4.55 -11.31
N CYS A 80 -4.64 -3.70 -12.26
CA CYS A 80 -3.32 -3.84 -12.89
C CYS A 80 -2.60 -2.51 -13.17
N PRO A 81 -1.25 -2.57 -13.27
CA PRO A 81 -0.37 -2.85 -12.14
C PRO A 81 -0.36 -1.65 -11.20
N ARG A 82 -0.56 -1.90 -9.91
CA ARG A 82 -0.47 -0.88 -8.87
C ARG A 82 0.59 -1.34 -7.88
N THR A 83 1.44 -0.41 -7.47
CA THR A 83 2.34 -0.61 -6.34
C THR A 83 1.64 -0.13 -5.08
N SER A 84 1.96 -0.74 -3.95
CA SER A 84 1.48 -0.31 -2.64
C SER A 84 2.59 -0.51 -1.61
N ARG A 85 2.52 0.26 -0.53
CA ARG A 85 3.52 0.24 0.54
C ARG A 85 2.93 -0.37 1.79
N CYS A 86 3.73 -1.16 2.50
CA CYS A 86 3.43 -1.62 3.84
C CYS A 86 3.80 -0.51 4.84
N VAL A 87 2.84 -0.01 5.62
CA VAL A 87 3.13 1.03 6.63
C VAL A 87 3.99 0.51 7.78
N SER A 88 3.95 -0.79 8.05
CA SER A 88 4.77 -1.44 9.08
C SER A 88 6.23 -1.63 8.67
N GLN A 89 6.57 -1.41 7.38
CA GLN A 89 7.92 -1.59 6.88
C GLN A 89 8.30 -0.44 5.92
N PRO A 90 9.19 0.48 6.34
CA PRO A 90 9.51 1.69 5.58
C PRO A 90 9.92 1.44 4.12
N THR A 91 10.53 0.30 3.81
CA THR A 91 11.00 -0.08 2.47
C THR A 91 10.15 -1.17 1.78
N GLY A 92 9.04 -1.59 2.41
CA GLY A 92 8.22 -2.69 1.93
C GLY A 92 7.24 -2.27 0.82
N THR A 93 7.68 -2.20 -0.42
CA THR A 93 6.82 -1.99 -1.59
C THR A 93 6.41 -3.35 -2.18
N TYR A 94 5.12 -3.54 -2.47
CA TYR A 94 4.63 -4.74 -3.15
C TYR A 94 3.79 -4.38 -4.37
N TYR A 95 3.65 -5.33 -5.29
CA TYR A 95 2.84 -5.21 -6.51
C TYR A 95 1.88 -6.39 -6.64
N PHE A 96 0.83 -6.21 -7.45
CA PHE A 96 -0.22 -7.20 -7.67
C PHE A 96 0.00 -7.88 -9.03
N PRO A 97 0.53 -9.11 -9.10
CA PRO A 97 0.55 -9.87 -10.35
C PRO A 97 -0.90 -10.24 -10.70
N ALA A 98 -1.38 -9.67 -11.81
CA ALA A 98 -2.69 -9.89 -12.45
C ALA A 98 -3.76 -10.59 -11.58
N VAL A 99 -4.63 -9.78 -10.97
CA VAL A 99 -5.75 -10.31 -10.18
C VAL A 99 -6.81 -10.83 -11.15
N THR A 100 -6.83 -12.14 -11.38
CA THR A 100 -7.89 -12.80 -12.14
C THR A 100 -9.20 -12.78 -11.34
N ARG A 101 -10.28 -12.40 -12.02
CA ARG A 101 -11.64 -12.33 -11.47
C ARG A 101 -12.23 -13.71 -11.25
#